data_AF-A0A6A3B1V9-F1
#
_entry.id   AF-A0A6A3B1V9-F1
#
_cell.length_a   1.000
_cell.length_b   1.000
_cell.length_c   1.000
_cell.angle_alpha   90.00
_cell.angle_beta   90.00
_cell.angle_gamma   90.00
#
_symmetry.space_group_name_H-M   'P 1'
#
loop_
_entity.id
_entity.type
_entity.pdbx_description
1 polymer ?
#
loop_
_entity_poly.entity_id
_entity_poly.type
_entity_poly.pdbx_seq_one_letter_code
_entity_poly.pdbx_strand_id
1 'polypeptide(L)' 'MDSGSVVACRSACAAFKTPEFCCTGDHATPQTCSPNKYSVMFKNACPTAYSYAYDDASSTRTCSGSDYLITFCPTES' A
#
# COMPACT_ATOMS: atom_id res chain seq x y z
N MET A 1 -22.17 -16.46 -14.53
CA MET A 1 -21.71 -15.13 -14.09
C MET A 1 -21.70 -15.19 -12.58
N ASP A 2 -20.53 -15.24 -11.96
CA ASP A 2 -20.42 -15.23 -10.50
C ASP A 2 -20.68 -13.82 -9.98
N SER A 3 -21.94 -13.57 -9.60
CA SER A 3 -22.42 -12.29 -9.08
C SER A 3 -22.06 -12.14 -7.59
N GLY A 4 -20.77 -12.09 -7.26
CA GLY A 4 -20.32 -11.89 -5.87
C GLY A 4 -18.82 -12.04 -5.59
N SER A 5 -18.01 -12.48 -6.56
CA SER A 5 -16.58 -12.69 -6.35
C SER A 5 -15.82 -11.36 -6.19
N VAL A 6 -15.03 -11.25 -5.12
CA VAL A 6 -14.10 -10.13 -4.92
C VAL A 6 -12.88 -10.33 -5.81
N VAL A 7 -12.70 -9.45 -6.80
CA VAL A 7 -11.58 -9.54 -7.77
C VAL A 7 -10.46 -8.51 -7.52
N ALA A 8 -10.67 -7.58 -6.60
CA ALA A 8 -9.69 -6.55 -6.21
C ALA A 8 -10.07 -5.95 -4.84
N CYS A 9 -9.11 -5.29 -4.19
CA CYS A 9 -9.33 -4.54 -2.96
C CYS A 9 -8.87 -3.08 -3.13
N ARG A 10 -9.73 -2.12 -2.79
CA ARG A 10 -9.38 -0.69 -2.88
C ARG A 10 -8.59 -0.26 -1.64
N SER A 11 -7.60 0.62 -1.83
CA SER A 11 -7.01 1.35 -0.72
C SER A 11 -8.03 2.30 -0.09
N ALA A 12 -7.79 2.72 1.15
CA ALA A 12 -8.64 3.69 1.83
C ALA A 12 -8.71 5.02 1.06
N CYS A 13 -7.60 5.50 0.51
CA CYS A 13 -7.61 6.71 -0.33
C CYS A 13 -8.52 6.53 -1.57
N ALA A 14 -8.41 5.41 -2.27
CA ALA A 14 -9.24 5.14 -3.46
C ALA A 14 -10.74 5.00 -3.13
N ALA A 15 -11.07 4.56 -1.92
CA ALA A 15 -12.44 4.41 -1.46
C ALA A 15 -13.05 5.73 -0.96
N PHE A 16 -12.33 6.47 -0.10
CA PHE A 16 -12.87 7.58 0.68
C PHE A 16 -12.43 8.96 0.21
N LYS A 17 -11.27 9.06 -0.45
CA LYS A 17 -10.72 10.31 -1.01
C LYS A 17 -10.52 11.45 0.01
N THR A 18 -10.31 11.11 1.29
CA THR A 18 -10.10 12.10 2.34
C THR A 18 -8.62 12.36 2.61
N PRO A 19 -8.26 13.55 3.10
CA PRO A 19 -6.87 13.94 3.36
C PRO A 19 -6.09 12.96 4.24
N GLU A 20 -6.73 12.40 5.28
CA GLU A 20 -6.10 11.46 6.21
C GLU A 20 -5.76 10.10 5.59
N PHE A 21 -6.48 9.67 4.55
CA PHE A 21 -6.18 8.42 3.85
C PHE A 21 -5.27 8.61 2.64
N CYS A 22 -5.31 9.79 2.03
CA CYS A 22 -4.51 10.12 0.86
C CYS A 22 -3.19 10.84 1.20
N CYS A 23 -2.98 11.19 2.48
CA CYS A 23 -1.82 11.95 2.94
C CYS A 23 -1.65 13.28 2.19
N THR A 24 -2.70 14.11 2.21
CA THR A 24 -2.72 15.43 1.55
C THR A 24 -3.12 16.52 2.54
N GLY A 25 -2.94 17.79 2.19
CA GLY A 25 -3.30 18.92 3.06
C GLY A 25 -2.55 18.87 4.39
N ASP A 26 -3.27 18.93 5.51
CA ASP A 26 -2.69 18.86 6.85
C ASP A 26 -2.00 17.50 7.13
N HIS A 27 -2.28 16.48 6.33
CA HIS A 27 -1.66 15.15 6.37
C HIS A 27 -0.56 14.96 5.31
N ALA A 28 -0.02 16.02 4.71
CA ALA A 28 0.97 15.92 3.62
C ALA A 28 2.42 15.65 4.09
N THR A 29 2.61 15.15 5.31
CA THR A 29 3.93 14.77 5.82
C THR A 29 3.87 13.41 6.53
N PRO A 30 4.98 12.65 6.60
CA PRO A 30 5.02 11.40 7.36
C PRO A 30 4.61 11.56 8.83
N GLN A 31 4.94 12.70 9.44
CA GLN A 31 4.60 13.01 10.83
C GLN A 31 3.10 13.25 11.02
N THR A 32 2.41 13.77 10.00
CA THR A 32 0.99 14.11 10.07
C THR A 32 0.07 13.08 9.41
N CYS A 33 0.60 12.11 8.66
CA CYS A 33 -0.16 11.00 8.10
C CYS A 33 0.26 9.67 8.75
N SER A 34 -0.44 9.27 9.80
CA SER A 34 -0.18 8.02 10.50
C SER A 34 -0.81 6.81 9.79
N PRO A 35 -0.27 5.59 9.98
CA PRO A 35 -0.96 4.37 9.57
C PRO A 35 -2.37 4.29 10.15
N ASN A 36 -3.30 3.75 9.37
CA ASN A 36 -4.69 3.55 9.77
C ASN A 36 -5.08 2.07 9.65
N LYS A 37 -6.26 1.70 10.15
CA LYS A 37 -6.73 0.30 10.15
C LYS A 37 -6.72 -0.35 8.75
N TYR A 38 -6.92 0.43 7.69
CA TYR A 38 -6.91 -0.09 6.32
C TYR A 38 -5.49 -0.28 5.81
N SER A 39 -4.57 0.67 6.05
CA SER A 39 -3.17 0.49 5.66
C SER A 39 -2.52 -0.68 6.41
N VAL A 40 -2.79 -0.82 7.71
CA VAL A 40 -2.31 -1.98 8.50
C VAL A 40 -2.81 -3.31 7.94
N MET A 41 -4.05 -3.37 7.45
CA MET A 41 -4.57 -4.58 6.80
C MET A 41 -3.74 -4.97 5.56
N PHE A 42 -3.45 -4.01 4.68
CA PHE A 42 -2.60 -4.26 3.50
C PHE A 42 -1.17 -4.62 3.90
N LYS A 43 -0.63 -3.98 4.94
CA LYS A 43 0.72 -4.28 5.43
C LYS A 43 0.84 -5.69 5.98
N ASN A 44 -0.17 -6.17 6.69
CA ASN A 44 -0.18 -7.53 7.21
C ASN A 44 -0.30 -8.58 6.10
N ALA A 45 -1.02 -8.26 5.01
CA ALA A 45 -1.19 -9.15 3.86
C ALA A 45 0.07 -9.20 2.97
N CYS A 46 0.73 -8.06 2.76
CA CYS A 46 1.95 -7.95 1.96
C CYS A 46 3.00 -7.11 2.72
N PRO A 47 3.76 -7.69 3.68
CA PRO A 47 4.66 -6.96 4.56
C PRO A 47 5.79 -6.22 3.83
N THR A 48 6.17 -6.72 2.65
CA THR A 48 7.25 -6.15 1.83
C THR A 48 6.79 -5.01 0.93
N ALA A 49 5.48 -4.81 0.78
CA ALA A 49 4.90 -3.78 -0.07
C ALA A 49 4.54 -2.51 0.72
N TYR A 50 4.43 -1.39 0.01
CA TYR A 50 3.89 -0.16 0.56
C TYR A 50 2.38 -0.28 0.78
N SER A 51 1.93 -0.01 1.99
CA SER A 51 0.52 -0.07 2.39
C SER A 51 -0.20 1.29 2.41
N TYR A 52 0.56 2.39 2.51
CA TYR A 52 0.10 3.78 2.38
C TYR A 52 1.25 4.68 1.93
N ALA A 53 0.98 5.98 1.71
CA ALA A 53 1.90 6.90 1.05
C ALA A 53 3.26 7.08 1.74
N TYR A 54 3.36 6.90 3.06
CA TYR A 54 4.60 7.09 3.82
C TYR A 54 5.07 5.82 4.54
N ASP A 55 4.79 4.63 4.00
CA ASP A 55 5.25 3.33 4.53
C ASP A 55 6.73 3.04 4.19
N ASP A 56 7.66 3.93 4.60
CA ASP A 56 9.02 3.99 4.04
C ASP A 56 10.03 2.97 4.62
N ALA A 57 9.99 2.68 5.93
CA ALA A 57 11.12 2.02 6.59
C ALA A 57 11.23 0.51 6.33
N SER A 58 10.13 -0.16 5.96
CA SER A 58 10.10 -1.61 5.73
C SER A 58 9.86 -2.01 4.27
N SER A 59 9.45 -1.07 3.42
CA SER A 59 9.01 -1.32 2.04
C SER A 59 10.00 -0.83 0.97
N THR A 60 10.95 0.03 1.35
CA THR A 60 11.94 0.56 0.41
C THR A 60 13.00 -0.51 0.11
N ARG A 61 13.09 -0.93 -1.17
CA ARG A 61 14.14 -1.82 -1.68
C ARG A 61 15.01 -1.05 -2.68
N THR A 62 16.30 -0.95 -2.41
CA THR A 62 17.27 -0.28 -3.28
C THR A 62 18.32 -1.26 -3.77
N CYS A 63 18.63 -1.22 -5.07
CA CYS A 63 19.66 -2.02 -5.72
C CYS A 63 20.44 -1.13 -6.70
N SER A 64 21.72 -1.42 -6.93
CA SER A 64 22.59 -0.65 -7.85
C SER A 64 23.20 -1.58 -8.89
N GLY A 65 23.14 -1.18 -10.17
CA GLY A 65 23.68 -1.97 -11.29
C GLY A 65 22.99 -3.33 -11.47
N SER A 66 21.66 -3.37 -11.36
CA SER A 66 20.87 -4.61 -11.34
C SER A 66 19.86 -4.68 -12.46
N ASP A 67 19.56 -5.90 -12.91
CA ASP A 67 18.39 -6.22 -13.73
C ASP A 67 17.19 -6.59 -12.84
N TYR A 68 15.99 -6.52 -13.40
CA TYR A 68 14.73 -6.77 -12.66
C TYR A 68 13.88 -7.82 -13.37
N LEU A 69 13.24 -8.67 -12.57
CA LEU A 69 12.21 -9.62 -13.02
C LEU A 69 10.91 -9.33 -12.27
N ILE A 70 9.83 -9.13 -13.00
CA ILE A 70 8.48 -8.92 -12.45
C ILE A 70 7.67 -10.19 -12.67
N THR A 71 7.21 -10.80 -11.58
CA THR A 71 6.41 -12.02 -11.59
C THR A 71 5.01 -11.73 -11.07
N PHE A 72 3.99 -12.12 -11.85
CA PHE A 72 2.60 -12.10 -11.39
C PHE A 72 2.26 -13.43 -10.70
N CYS A 73 1.51 -13.34 -9.59
CA CYS A 73 1.21 -14.49 -8.72
C CYS A 73 2.47 -15.21 -8.19
N PRO A 74 3.41 -14.48 -7.52
CA PRO A 74 4.53 -15.12 -6.85
C PRO A 74 4.05 -15.95 -5.66
N THR A 75 4.86 -16.92 -5.23
CA THR A 75 4.52 -17.83 -4.12
C THR A 75 4.73 -17.22 -2.72
N GLU A 76 5.29 -16.00 -2.63
CA GLU A 76 5.67 -15.30 -1.39
C GLU A 76 5.16 -13.85 -1.45
N SER A 77 4.79 -13.26 -0.30
CA SER A 77 4.25 -11.88 -0.15
C SER A 77 4.99 -11.08 0.93
#